data_AF-A0A7G3AQV6-F1
#
_entry.id   AF-A0A7G3AQV6-F1
#
_cell.length_a   1.000
_cell.length_b   1.000
_cell.length_c   1.000
_cell.angle_alpha   90.00
_cell.angle_beta   90.00
_cell.angle_gamma   90.00
#
_symmetry.space_group_name_H-M   'P 1'
#
loop_
_entity.id
_entity.type
_entity.pdbx_description
1 polymer ?
#
loop_
_entity_poly.entity_id
_entity_poly.type
_entity_poly.pdbx_seq_one_letter_code
_entity_poly.pdbx_strand_id
1 'polypeptide(L)'
;MAAESGMRIVRQASDEGRNMALRALQDPSFDGVRNSFQSIWTSCLDFINRIRYTALELTDPQIFYQQLQLFFQDEISRNNAFFVCVGLGLGTAGGFFLGLWLARPSLSAPVMKAIACTHTGYPDTVSLTRVSVPQMFSTSDILIRIRAASFHRLDERISHGYGRTLRRMISPYPESPLVLGRAASGVVEAVGKDCRSGLEIGDEVWLVAPWYAPGVASEMAIVPESRVGRKPFITGFEGAASLPYSGSVAMGALKQAELGEDTCAGKRILVQDGCSPVGCVLTQLTKKWGATVTATCYVRSVPVIRALGADDVITLRGESPSDGLFLSTDSSLVEKFNLSHALATREVIFDVIFFTTPVTYDKNFLYKYLTSGGRIIDTYEVPLMTDDFGFLGRMALSWFVTLRRLVGWVLRSPPDWGGPHLCHLTLDQLAGYVNEGLLQTVVDQVFTPEDAQRAIEHICSEKAIGSTIVTFRDGK
;
A
#
# COMPACT_ATOMS: atom_id res chain seq x y z
N MET A 1 -55.59 11.46 -0.46
CA MET A 1 -56.10 11.00 -1.77
C MET A 1 -55.01 10.73 -2.81
N ALA A 2 -54.03 11.63 -3.04
CA ALA A 2 -52.96 11.37 -4.03
C ALA A 2 -51.99 10.21 -3.66
N ALA A 3 -51.64 10.05 -2.38
CA ALA A 3 -50.75 8.98 -1.92
C ALA A 3 -51.38 7.57 -1.98
N GLU A 4 -52.70 7.46 -1.80
CA GLU A 4 -53.43 6.19 -1.93
C GLU A 4 -53.56 5.75 -3.39
N SER A 5 -53.73 6.71 -4.31
CA SER A 5 -53.76 6.43 -5.75
C SER A 5 -52.39 5.94 -6.24
N GLY A 6 -51.29 6.56 -5.77
CA GLY A 6 -49.92 6.11 -6.08
C GLY A 6 -49.60 4.72 -5.53
N MET A 7 -49.99 4.42 -4.29
CA MET A 7 -49.79 3.08 -3.71
C MET A 7 -50.57 1.98 -4.42
N ARG A 8 -51.76 2.28 -4.98
CA ARG A 8 -52.50 1.31 -5.80
C ARG A 8 -51.79 1.00 -7.11
N ILE A 9 -51.21 2.00 -7.77
CA ILE A 9 -50.45 1.82 -9.02
C ILE A 9 -49.18 0.98 -8.76
N VAL A 10 -48.47 1.26 -7.66
CA VAL A 10 -47.26 0.50 -7.28
C VAL A 10 -47.59 -0.95 -6.92
N ARG A 11 -48.71 -1.19 -6.19
CA ARG A 11 -49.17 -2.55 -5.89
C ARG A 11 -49.60 -3.29 -7.16
N GLN A 12 -50.32 -2.62 -8.06
CA GLN A 12 -50.75 -3.22 -9.31
C GLN A 12 -49.56 -3.60 -10.21
N ALA A 13 -48.55 -2.74 -10.31
CA ALA A 13 -47.31 -3.04 -11.03
C ALA A 13 -46.49 -4.16 -10.36
N SER A 14 -46.48 -4.22 -9.03
CA SER A 14 -45.83 -5.28 -8.26
C SER A 14 -46.55 -6.63 -8.45
N ASP A 15 -47.88 -6.63 -8.46
CA ASP A 15 -48.69 -7.83 -8.65
C ASP A 15 -48.63 -8.31 -10.11
N GLU A 16 -48.56 -7.40 -11.10
CA GLU A 16 -48.30 -7.74 -12.50
C GLU A 16 -46.89 -8.31 -12.71
N GLY A 17 -45.86 -7.71 -12.10
CA GLY A 17 -44.49 -8.22 -12.15
C GLY A 17 -44.36 -9.60 -11.50
N ARG A 18 -45.02 -9.82 -10.37
CA ARG A 18 -45.10 -11.12 -9.70
C ARG A 18 -45.85 -12.15 -10.53
N ASN A 19 -46.96 -11.77 -11.16
CA ASN A 19 -47.73 -12.67 -12.04
C ASN A 19 -47.00 -12.96 -13.36
N MET A 20 -46.23 -12.01 -13.90
CA MET A 20 -45.32 -12.25 -15.03
C MET A 20 -44.19 -13.21 -14.66
N ALA A 21 -43.57 -13.04 -13.49
CA ALA A 21 -42.54 -13.95 -13.00
C ALA A 21 -43.09 -15.36 -12.75
N LEU A 22 -44.31 -15.47 -12.20
CA LEU A 22 -44.98 -16.76 -12.01
C LEU A 22 -45.39 -17.41 -13.34
N ARG A 23 -45.82 -16.62 -14.35
CA ARG A 23 -46.07 -17.13 -15.71
C ARG A 23 -44.79 -17.59 -16.40
N ALA A 24 -43.68 -16.86 -16.25
CA ALA A 24 -42.38 -17.26 -16.78
C ALA A 24 -41.82 -18.51 -16.06
N LEU A 25 -42.13 -18.69 -14.78
CA LEU A 25 -41.80 -19.90 -14.00
C LEU A 25 -42.72 -21.09 -14.32
N GLN A 26 -43.91 -20.86 -14.88
CA GLN A 26 -44.85 -21.92 -15.29
C GLN A 26 -44.82 -22.17 -16.81
N ASP A 27 -43.92 -21.48 -17.53
CA ASP A 27 -43.76 -21.63 -18.96
C ASP A 27 -43.05 -22.96 -19.28
N PRO A 28 -43.68 -23.88 -20.05
CA PRO A 28 -43.10 -25.18 -20.38
C PRO A 28 -41.80 -25.10 -21.18
N SER A 29 -41.45 -23.92 -21.74
CA SER A 29 -40.14 -23.69 -22.37
C SER A 29 -38.96 -23.67 -21.38
N PHE A 30 -39.21 -23.43 -20.09
CA PHE A 30 -38.19 -23.40 -19.03
C PHE A 30 -38.06 -24.69 -18.22
N ASP A 31 -38.92 -25.69 -18.47
CA ASP A 31 -38.85 -26.99 -17.78
C ASP A 31 -37.54 -27.71 -18.06
N GLY A 32 -36.96 -27.55 -19.27
CA GLY A 32 -35.64 -28.10 -19.60
C GLY A 32 -34.51 -27.50 -18.76
N VAL A 33 -34.56 -26.20 -18.47
CA VAL A 33 -33.57 -25.49 -17.64
C VAL A 33 -33.77 -25.83 -16.16
N ARG A 34 -35.03 -25.89 -15.69
CA ARG A 34 -35.35 -26.28 -14.32
C ARG A 34 -34.92 -27.72 -14.02
N ASN A 35 -35.23 -28.66 -14.91
CA ASN A 35 -34.86 -30.06 -14.77
C ASN A 35 -33.34 -30.23 -14.84
N SER A 36 -32.66 -29.46 -15.69
CA SER A 36 -31.19 -29.45 -15.77
C SER A 36 -30.57 -28.89 -14.49
N PHE A 37 -31.10 -27.79 -13.94
CA PHE A 37 -30.59 -27.20 -12.71
C PHE A 37 -30.85 -28.10 -11.49
N GLN A 38 -32.04 -28.69 -11.39
CA GLN A 38 -32.34 -29.69 -10.36
C GLN A 38 -31.44 -30.92 -10.50
N SER A 39 -31.20 -31.41 -11.72
CA SER A 39 -30.30 -32.54 -11.97
C SER A 39 -28.84 -32.23 -11.62
N ILE A 40 -28.37 -31.01 -11.88
CA ILE A 40 -27.02 -30.56 -11.49
C ILE A 40 -26.94 -30.42 -9.97
N TRP A 41 -27.97 -29.88 -9.34
CA TRP A 41 -28.05 -29.71 -7.90
C TRP A 41 -28.07 -31.04 -7.15
N THR A 42 -28.88 -32.00 -7.61
CA THR A 42 -28.91 -33.36 -7.03
C THR A 42 -27.60 -34.09 -7.27
N SER A 43 -26.99 -33.95 -8.45
CA SER A 43 -25.66 -34.53 -8.73
C SER A 43 -24.57 -33.93 -7.85
N CYS A 44 -24.62 -32.63 -7.59
CA CYS A 44 -23.69 -31.96 -6.66
C CYS A 44 -23.89 -32.44 -5.21
N LEU A 45 -25.13 -32.56 -4.74
CA LEU A 45 -25.42 -33.08 -3.40
C LEU A 45 -24.98 -34.55 -3.26
N ASP A 46 -25.22 -35.38 -4.28
CA ASP A 46 -24.75 -36.77 -4.30
C ASP A 46 -23.23 -36.85 -4.35
N PHE A 47 -22.56 -35.95 -5.07
CA PHE A 47 -21.11 -35.86 -5.10
C PHE A 47 -20.54 -35.44 -3.74
N ILE A 48 -21.14 -34.45 -3.08
CA ILE A 48 -20.75 -34.02 -1.73
C ILE A 48 -20.98 -35.15 -0.71
N ASN A 49 -22.10 -35.86 -0.79
CA ASN A 49 -22.38 -37.00 0.07
C ASN A 49 -21.43 -38.17 -0.21
N ARG A 50 -21.09 -38.45 -1.47
CA ARG A 50 -20.05 -39.42 -1.82
C ARG A 50 -18.70 -39.01 -1.24
N ILE A 51 -18.27 -37.77 -1.40
CA ILE A 51 -17.03 -37.27 -0.79
C ILE A 51 -17.08 -37.44 0.73
N ARG A 52 -18.22 -37.15 1.38
CA ARG A 52 -18.36 -37.29 2.83
C ARG A 52 -18.29 -38.75 3.28
N TYR A 53 -18.93 -39.67 2.56
CA TYR A 53 -18.86 -41.11 2.82
C TYR A 53 -17.46 -41.67 2.55
N THR A 54 -16.83 -41.29 1.43
CA THR A 54 -15.46 -41.68 1.08
C THR A 54 -14.44 -41.06 2.04
N ALA A 55 -14.67 -39.84 2.51
CA ALA A 55 -13.84 -39.22 3.54
C ALA A 55 -13.98 -39.95 4.88
N LEU A 56 -15.20 -40.35 5.27
CA LEU A 56 -15.43 -41.17 6.47
C LEU A 56 -14.75 -42.54 6.35
N GLU A 57 -14.81 -43.21 5.19
CA GLU A 57 -14.03 -44.44 4.91
C GLU A 57 -12.52 -44.21 4.94
N LEU A 58 -12.02 -43.10 4.39
CA LEU A 58 -10.58 -42.77 4.37
C LEU A 58 -10.05 -42.33 5.74
N THR A 59 -10.90 -41.77 6.60
CA THR A 59 -10.54 -41.38 7.97
C THR A 59 -10.76 -42.49 9.00
N ASP A 60 -11.43 -43.59 8.63
CA ASP A 60 -11.50 -44.77 9.48
C ASP A 60 -10.14 -45.49 9.41
N PRO A 61 -9.35 -45.48 10.50
CA PRO A 61 -8.00 -46.03 10.48
C PRO A 61 -7.98 -47.54 10.19
N GLN A 62 -9.07 -48.28 10.43
CA GLN A 62 -9.15 -49.70 10.10
C GLN A 62 -9.38 -49.93 8.60
N ILE A 63 -10.26 -49.15 7.97
CA ILE A 63 -10.52 -49.22 6.53
C ILE A 63 -9.30 -48.70 5.76
N PHE A 64 -8.67 -47.62 6.22
CA PHE A 64 -7.42 -47.12 5.65
C PHE A 64 -6.30 -48.17 5.74
N TYR A 65 -6.17 -48.87 6.87
CA TYR A 65 -5.19 -49.95 7.03
C TYR A 65 -5.50 -51.16 6.13
N GLN A 66 -6.77 -51.55 5.98
CA GLN A 66 -7.18 -52.62 5.05
C GLN A 66 -6.99 -52.23 3.58
N GLN A 67 -7.30 -50.99 3.21
CA GLN A 67 -7.06 -50.44 1.87
C GLN A 67 -5.56 -50.33 1.58
N LEU A 68 -4.73 -49.95 2.57
CA LEU A 68 -3.28 -50.04 2.46
C LEU A 68 -2.83 -51.48 2.25
N GLN A 69 -3.34 -52.42 3.05
CA GLN A 69 -3.00 -53.84 2.90
C GLN A 69 -3.43 -54.40 1.53
N LEU A 70 -4.59 -54.03 1.01
CA LEU A 70 -5.07 -54.41 -0.33
C LEU A 70 -4.23 -53.76 -1.44
N PHE A 71 -3.89 -52.48 -1.29
CA PHE A 71 -3.01 -51.75 -2.20
C PHE A 71 -1.57 -52.32 -2.21
N PHE A 72 -1.15 -52.93 -1.10
CA PHE A 72 0.12 -53.66 -0.97
C PHE A 72 0.00 -55.19 -1.16
N GLN A 73 -1.20 -55.72 -1.45
CA GLN A 73 -1.43 -57.16 -1.67
C GLN A 73 -1.35 -57.54 -3.15
N ASP A 74 -1.83 -56.70 -4.06
CA ASP A 74 -1.47 -56.85 -5.46
C ASP A 74 -0.04 -56.36 -5.65
N GLU A 75 0.73 -57.07 -6.47
CA GLU A 75 2.09 -56.68 -6.86
C GLU A 75 2.09 -55.37 -7.68
N ILE A 76 1.70 -54.24 -7.09
CA ILE A 76 2.51 -53.04 -7.27
C ILE A 76 3.81 -53.38 -6.56
N SER A 77 4.65 -54.12 -7.29
CA SER A 77 5.87 -54.72 -6.78
C SER A 77 6.62 -53.66 -5.97
N ARG A 78 7.27 -54.06 -4.87
CA ARG A 78 8.21 -53.17 -4.16
C ARG A 78 9.10 -52.39 -5.14
N ASN A 79 9.38 -52.96 -6.31
CA ASN A 79 10.08 -52.33 -7.41
C ASN A 79 9.34 -51.10 -7.99
N ASN A 80 8.03 -51.12 -8.24
CA ASN A 80 7.28 -49.97 -8.77
C ASN A 80 7.22 -48.80 -7.77
N ALA A 81 6.93 -49.08 -6.49
CA ALA A 81 6.97 -48.07 -5.44
C ALA A 81 8.39 -47.52 -5.23
N PHE A 82 9.41 -48.40 -5.31
CA PHE A 82 10.81 -48.01 -5.31
C PHE A 82 11.16 -47.12 -6.50
N PHE A 83 10.71 -47.43 -7.73
CA PHE A 83 10.95 -46.62 -8.93
C PHE A 83 10.27 -45.25 -8.85
N VAL A 84 9.08 -45.13 -8.23
CA VAL A 84 8.43 -43.84 -7.99
C VAL A 84 9.21 -43.02 -6.96
N CYS A 85 9.61 -43.62 -5.83
CA CYS A 85 10.42 -42.94 -4.81
C CYS A 85 11.80 -42.54 -5.34
N VAL A 86 12.45 -43.40 -6.12
CA VAL A 86 13.72 -43.12 -6.79
C VAL A 86 13.53 -42.05 -7.87
N GLY A 87 12.44 -42.08 -8.63
CA GLY A 87 12.11 -41.05 -9.62
C GLY A 87 11.86 -39.68 -9.00
N LEU A 88 11.14 -39.62 -7.88
CA LEU A 88 10.96 -38.39 -7.11
C LEU A 88 12.26 -37.91 -6.48
N GLY A 89 13.08 -38.81 -5.93
CA GLY A 89 14.39 -38.50 -5.36
C GLY A 89 15.38 -37.98 -6.43
N LEU A 90 15.46 -38.65 -7.57
CA LEU A 90 16.31 -38.24 -8.69
C LEU A 90 15.79 -36.98 -9.39
N GLY A 91 14.46 -36.80 -9.49
CA GLY A 91 13.86 -35.60 -10.04
C GLY A 91 14.05 -34.37 -9.16
N THR A 92 13.91 -34.52 -7.84
CA THR A 92 14.17 -33.44 -6.87
C THR A 92 15.66 -33.13 -6.75
N ALA A 93 16.51 -34.14 -6.65
CA ALA A 93 17.96 -33.96 -6.65
C ALA A 93 18.44 -33.36 -7.98
N GLY A 94 18.00 -33.92 -9.10
CA GLY A 94 18.32 -33.42 -10.44
C GLY A 94 17.85 -31.98 -10.65
N GLY A 95 16.64 -31.64 -10.23
CA GLY A 95 16.13 -30.26 -10.26
C GLY A 95 16.91 -29.33 -9.34
N PHE A 96 17.31 -29.78 -8.16
CA PHE A 96 18.14 -29.03 -7.22
C PHE A 96 19.55 -28.78 -7.78
N PHE A 97 20.21 -29.80 -8.32
CA PHE A 97 21.53 -29.68 -8.94
C PHE A 97 21.49 -28.87 -10.24
N LEU A 98 20.44 -29.02 -11.06
CA LEU A 98 20.22 -28.15 -12.22
C LEU A 98 20.00 -26.69 -11.79
N GLY A 99 19.26 -26.48 -10.69
CA GLY A 99 19.10 -25.16 -10.08
C GLY A 99 20.44 -24.57 -9.61
N LEU A 100 21.29 -25.37 -8.96
CA LEU A 100 22.64 -24.95 -8.55
C LEU A 100 23.58 -24.72 -9.75
N TRP A 101 23.43 -25.51 -10.82
CA TRP A 101 24.25 -25.37 -12.03
C TRP A 101 23.83 -24.16 -12.89
N LEU A 102 22.53 -23.87 -12.94
CA LEU A 102 21.99 -22.65 -13.55
C LEU A 102 22.18 -21.41 -12.68
N ALA A 103 22.38 -21.57 -11.37
CA ALA A 103 22.76 -20.49 -10.49
C ALA A 103 24.16 -19.99 -10.90
N ARG A 104 24.17 -18.93 -11.71
CA ARG A 104 25.42 -18.31 -12.17
C ARG A 104 26.24 -17.87 -10.96
N PRO A 105 27.58 -18.07 -10.97
CA PRO A 105 28.43 -17.50 -9.94
C PRO A 105 28.20 -15.99 -9.90
N SER A 106 27.90 -15.48 -8.71
CA SER A 106 27.78 -14.04 -8.49
C SER A 106 29.13 -13.41 -8.78
N LEU A 107 29.21 -12.67 -9.90
CA LEU A 107 30.28 -11.69 -10.05
C LEU A 107 30.27 -10.80 -8.81
N SER A 108 31.45 -10.41 -8.32
CA SER A 108 31.57 -9.48 -7.21
C SER A 108 30.86 -8.19 -7.58
N ALA A 109 29.61 -8.06 -7.13
CA ALA A 109 28.81 -6.89 -7.41
C ALA A 109 29.47 -5.70 -6.71
N PRO A 110 29.60 -4.54 -7.38
CA PRO A 110 30.02 -3.33 -6.70
C PRO A 110 29.08 -3.10 -5.51
N VAL A 111 29.63 -2.64 -4.38
CA VAL A 111 28.86 -2.35 -3.16
C VAL A 111 28.67 -0.85 -3.01
N MET A 112 27.54 -0.46 -2.46
CA MET A 112 27.17 0.91 -2.14
C MET A 112 26.70 1.02 -0.69
N LYS A 113 26.73 2.23 -0.14
CA LYS A 113 26.10 2.53 1.15
C LYS A 113 24.58 2.63 0.97
N ALA A 114 23.85 2.06 1.92
CA ALA A 114 22.40 2.16 2.00
C ALA A 114 21.95 2.15 3.47
N ILE A 115 20.84 2.82 3.75
CA ILE A 115 20.13 2.68 5.01
C ILE A 115 19.17 1.53 4.88
N ALA A 116 19.41 0.48 5.67
CA ALA A 116 18.65 -0.75 5.58
C ALA A 116 18.34 -1.33 6.95
N CYS A 117 17.26 -2.11 7.01
CA CYS A 117 16.94 -2.97 8.13
C CYS A 117 17.57 -4.36 7.89
N THR A 118 18.38 -4.82 8.83
CA THR A 118 19.03 -6.15 8.77
C THR A 118 18.17 -7.24 9.40
N HIS A 119 17.36 -6.91 10.41
CA HIS A 119 16.46 -7.84 11.09
C HIS A 119 15.07 -7.24 11.27
N THR A 120 14.07 -7.81 10.60
CA THR A 120 12.68 -7.36 10.72
C THR A 120 12.15 -7.56 12.13
N GLY A 121 11.54 -6.53 12.71
CA GLY A 121 10.82 -6.61 13.99
C GLY A 121 11.51 -5.95 15.19
N TYR A 122 12.67 -5.32 15.00
CA TYR A 122 13.32 -4.51 16.05
C TYR A 122 13.76 -3.15 15.49
N PRO A 123 13.42 -2.02 16.14
CA PRO A 123 13.72 -0.68 15.63
C PRO A 123 15.22 -0.36 15.62
N ASP A 124 16.01 -0.95 16.52
CA ASP A 124 17.49 -0.79 16.59
C ASP A 124 18.26 -1.41 15.40
N THR A 125 17.55 -1.97 14.42
CA THR A 125 18.16 -2.70 13.31
C THR A 125 18.31 -1.86 12.05
N VAL A 126 17.82 -0.61 12.06
CA VAL A 126 18.02 0.34 10.97
C VAL A 126 19.40 0.95 11.09
N SER A 127 20.26 0.67 10.12
CA SER A 127 21.63 1.17 10.13
C SER A 127 22.16 1.44 8.72
N LEU A 128 23.20 2.27 8.66
CA LEU A 128 24.00 2.43 7.46
C LEU A 128 24.81 1.15 7.22
N THR A 129 24.56 0.49 6.10
CA THR A 129 25.23 -0.75 5.72
C THR A 129 25.71 -0.72 4.27
N ARG A 130 26.52 -1.72 3.90
CA ARG A 130 26.96 -1.94 2.51
C ARG A 130 26.07 -2.99 1.87
N VAL A 131 25.45 -2.63 0.75
CA VAL A 131 24.64 -3.52 -0.07
C VAL A 131 25.20 -3.59 -1.48
N SER A 132 24.89 -4.64 -2.23
CA SER A 132 25.22 -4.69 -3.65
C SER A 132 24.47 -3.58 -4.39
N VAL A 133 25.16 -2.89 -5.30
CA VAL A 133 24.53 -1.98 -6.26
C VAL A 133 23.49 -2.77 -7.05
N PRO A 134 22.24 -2.28 -7.15
CA PRO A 134 21.19 -2.97 -7.88
C PRO A 134 21.55 -3.08 -9.37
N GLN A 135 21.16 -4.18 -10.00
CA GLN A 135 21.28 -4.37 -11.45
C GLN A 135 19.94 -4.09 -12.12
N MET A 136 19.97 -3.50 -13.31
CA MET A 136 18.74 -3.28 -14.09
C MET A 136 18.14 -4.62 -14.49
N PHE A 137 16.86 -4.83 -14.15
CA PHE A 137 16.14 -6.04 -14.50
C PHE A 137 15.34 -5.84 -15.78
N SER A 138 14.81 -4.63 -15.98
CA SER A 138 14.09 -4.21 -17.19
C SER A 138 14.98 -3.40 -18.10
N THR A 139 14.71 -3.49 -19.40
CA THR A 139 15.35 -2.64 -20.41
C THR A 139 14.79 -1.22 -20.43
N SER A 140 13.73 -0.94 -19.66
CA SER A 140 13.16 0.40 -19.41
C SER A 140 13.50 0.97 -18.03
N ASP A 141 14.36 0.29 -17.27
CA ASP A 141 14.80 0.77 -15.96
C ASP A 141 15.75 1.97 -16.10
N ILE A 142 15.77 2.83 -15.08
CA ILE A 142 16.66 3.98 -14.98
C ILE A 142 17.46 3.87 -13.68
N LEU A 143 18.77 4.04 -13.79
CA LEU A 143 19.70 4.10 -12.67
C LEU A 143 19.93 5.54 -12.28
N ILE A 144 19.75 5.84 -11.01
CA ILE A 144 19.78 7.19 -10.47
C ILE A 144 20.77 7.23 -9.31
N ARG A 145 21.66 8.22 -9.35
CA ARG A 145 22.53 8.59 -8.24
C ARG A 145 21.75 9.46 -7.27
N ILE A 146 21.47 8.92 -6.10
CA ILE A 146 20.64 9.59 -5.11
C ILE A 146 21.44 10.68 -4.41
N ARG A 147 20.82 11.86 -4.29
CA ARG A 147 21.36 13.00 -3.54
C ARG A 147 20.66 13.16 -2.20
N ALA A 148 19.35 12.98 -2.19
CA ALA A 148 18.54 13.02 -0.99
C ALA A 148 17.42 11.97 -1.04
N ALA A 149 17.12 11.36 0.10
CA ALA A 149 16.01 10.43 0.26
C ALA A 149 15.17 10.85 1.47
N SER A 150 13.87 10.61 1.39
CA SER A 150 12.93 10.90 2.48
C SER A 150 12.47 9.63 3.18
N PHE A 151 12.30 9.75 4.50
CA PHE A 151 11.66 8.73 5.33
C PHE A 151 10.21 9.10 5.64
N HIS A 152 9.38 8.07 5.68
CA HIS A 152 7.97 8.16 6.03
C HIS A 152 7.64 7.15 7.13
N ARG A 153 6.53 7.34 7.86
CA ARG A 153 6.08 6.39 8.89
C ARG A 153 5.90 4.96 8.35
N LEU A 154 5.62 4.82 7.05
CA LEU A 154 5.63 3.52 6.40
C LEU A 154 7.00 2.81 6.47
N ASP A 155 8.11 3.54 6.38
CA ASP A 155 9.45 2.93 6.44
C ASP A 155 9.73 2.31 7.82
N GLU A 156 9.24 2.94 8.89
CA GLU A 156 9.27 2.37 10.24
C GLU A 156 8.43 1.08 10.31
N ARG A 157 7.23 1.08 9.75
CA ARG A 157 6.39 -0.14 9.71
C ARG A 157 7.00 -1.24 8.86
N ILE A 158 7.65 -0.88 7.75
CA ILE A 158 8.40 -1.79 6.89
C ILE A 158 9.55 -2.44 7.67
N SER A 159 10.29 -1.67 8.48
CA SER A 159 11.33 -2.23 9.37
C SER A 159 10.75 -3.18 10.43
N HIS A 160 9.51 -2.98 10.84
CA HIS A 160 8.77 -3.90 11.72
C HIS A 160 8.08 -5.07 10.99
N GLY A 161 8.30 -5.22 9.69
CA GLY A 161 7.82 -6.37 8.92
C GLY A 161 6.51 -6.16 8.17
N TYR A 162 6.02 -4.92 8.06
CA TYR A 162 4.85 -4.60 7.22
C TYR A 162 5.03 -5.09 5.80
N GLY A 163 4.07 -5.86 5.31
CA GLY A 163 4.01 -6.42 3.96
C GLY A 163 4.99 -7.57 3.70
N ARG A 164 5.73 -8.05 4.71
CA ARG A 164 6.80 -9.06 4.55
C ARG A 164 6.32 -10.31 3.81
N THR A 165 5.10 -10.79 4.07
CA THR A 165 4.59 -11.99 3.39
C THR A 165 4.42 -11.74 1.90
N LEU A 166 3.78 -10.63 1.53
CA LEU A 166 3.57 -10.27 0.13
C LEU A 166 4.88 -9.91 -0.58
N ARG A 167 5.74 -9.10 0.04
CA ARG A 167 7.02 -8.70 -0.54
C ARG A 167 7.88 -9.90 -0.93
N ARG A 168 7.96 -10.92 -0.08
CA ARG A 168 8.66 -12.19 -0.39
C ARG A 168 8.13 -12.91 -1.62
N MET A 169 6.84 -12.75 -1.92
CA MET A 169 6.20 -13.37 -3.08
C MET A 169 6.33 -12.51 -4.34
N ILE A 170 6.24 -11.18 -4.19
CA ILE A 170 6.13 -10.24 -5.33
C ILE A 170 7.45 -9.56 -5.72
N SER A 171 8.38 -9.38 -4.79
CA SER A 171 9.67 -8.73 -5.02
C SER A 171 10.76 -9.76 -5.34
N PRO A 172 11.58 -9.55 -6.38
CA PRO A 172 12.73 -10.39 -6.66
C PRO A 172 13.92 -10.11 -5.73
N TYR A 173 13.83 -9.06 -4.90
CA TYR A 173 14.92 -8.61 -4.04
C TYR A 173 14.91 -9.29 -2.67
N PRO A 174 16.07 -9.45 -2.02
CA PRO A 174 16.15 -10.04 -0.68
C PRO A 174 15.43 -9.17 0.36
N GLU A 175 14.81 -9.83 1.35
CA GLU A 175 14.18 -9.17 2.51
C GLU A 175 15.18 -8.76 3.61
N SER A 176 16.45 -9.08 3.45
CA SER A 176 17.52 -8.66 4.37
C SER A 176 18.87 -8.67 3.65
N PRO A 177 19.65 -7.57 3.72
CA PRO A 177 19.27 -6.26 4.27
C PRO A 177 18.20 -5.58 3.39
N LEU A 178 17.14 -5.05 4.00
CA LEU A 178 16.05 -4.36 3.30
C LEU A 178 16.26 -2.84 3.31
N VAL A 179 16.56 -2.27 2.15
CA VAL A 179 16.75 -0.82 1.98
C VAL A 179 15.43 -0.07 2.23
N LEU A 180 15.50 1.00 3.02
CA LEU A 180 14.36 1.86 3.39
C LEU A 180 14.26 3.11 2.50
N GLY A 181 13.24 3.95 2.72
CA GLY A 181 12.97 5.19 2.00
C GLY A 181 12.05 4.96 0.80
N ARG A 182 10.96 5.74 0.72
CA ARG A 182 9.94 5.63 -0.35
C ARG A 182 9.99 6.73 -1.40
N ALA A 183 10.79 7.76 -1.21
CA ALA A 183 10.99 8.81 -2.18
C ALA A 183 12.39 9.40 -2.09
N ALA A 184 12.91 9.85 -3.22
CA ALA A 184 14.23 10.43 -3.33
C ALA A 184 14.32 11.41 -4.50
N SER A 185 15.41 12.16 -4.52
CA SER A 185 15.85 12.98 -5.63
C SER A 185 17.32 12.74 -5.93
N GLY A 186 17.69 12.88 -7.20
CA GLY A 186 19.00 12.48 -7.66
C GLY A 186 19.26 12.87 -9.11
N VAL A 187 20.32 12.30 -9.67
CA VAL A 187 20.77 12.55 -11.04
C VAL A 187 20.75 11.23 -11.81
N VAL A 188 20.22 11.24 -13.03
CA VAL A 188 20.23 10.06 -13.90
C VAL A 188 21.66 9.69 -14.26
N GLU A 189 22.04 8.44 -14.00
CA GLU A 189 23.37 7.91 -14.29
C GLU A 189 23.38 6.95 -15.48
N ALA A 190 22.31 6.18 -15.65
CA ALA A 190 22.12 5.35 -16.83
C ALA A 190 20.64 5.17 -17.14
N VAL A 191 20.32 5.06 -18.43
CA VAL A 191 18.97 4.86 -18.95
C VAL A 191 18.92 3.55 -19.73
N GLY A 192 17.94 2.72 -19.43
CA GLY A 192 17.71 1.48 -20.15
C GLY A 192 17.38 1.72 -21.63
N LYS A 193 17.84 0.83 -22.51
CA LYS A 193 17.72 0.96 -23.97
C LYS A 193 16.29 1.13 -24.51
N ASP A 194 15.29 0.59 -23.80
CA ASP A 194 13.88 0.61 -24.20
C ASP A 194 13.08 1.63 -23.38
N CYS A 195 13.75 2.46 -22.58
CA CYS A 195 13.12 3.55 -21.83
C CYS A 195 12.62 4.64 -22.79
N ARG A 196 11.39 5.10 -22.55
CA ARG A 196 10.63 6.10 -23.33
C ARG A 196 10.28 7.34 -22.51
N SER A 197 10.81 7.47 -21.29
CA SER A 197 10.60 8.66 -20.44
C SER A 197 11.08 9.97 -21.06
N GLY A 198 12.04 9.92 -22.00
CA GLY A 198 12.72 11.10 -22.52
C GLY A 198 13.71 11.74 -21.53
N LEU A 199 14.09 11.00 -20.48
CA LEU A 199 15.16 11.36 -19.56
C LEU A 199 16.53 11.00 -20.14
N GLU A 200 17.52 11.85 -19.87
CA GLU A 200 18.90 11.66 -20.31
C GLU A 200 19.86 11.57 -19.11
N ILE A 201 21.06 11.03 -19.33
CA ILE A 201 22.12 11.00 -18.32
C ILE A 201 22.45 12.44 -17.93
N GLY A 202 22.47 12.72 -16.62
CA GLY A 202 22.66 14.07 -16.09
C GLY A 202 21.37 14.81 -15.73
N ASP A 203 20.20 14.32 -16.12
CA ASP A 203 18.92 14.92 -15.73
C ASP A 203 18.73 14.85 -14.21
N GLU A 204 18.31 15.97 -13.62
CA GLU A 204 17.91 16.02 -12.22
C GLU A 204 16.47 15.53 -12.06
N VAL A 205 16.30 14.47 -11.28
CA VAL A 205 15.05 13.73 -11.17
C VAL A 205 14.63 13.56 -9.71
N TRP A 206 13.35 13.27 -9.55
CA TRP A 206 12.78 12.75 -8.32
C TRP A 206 11.99 11.48 -8.61
N LEU A 207 11.83 10.64 -7.60
CA LEU A 207 11.31 9.29 -7.78
C LEU A 207 10.56 8.81 -6.55
N VAL A 208 9.69 7.84 -6.78
CA VAL A 208 8.87 7.21 -5.75
C VAL A 208 8.93 5.69 -5.83
N ALA A 209 9.18 5.05 -4.70
CA ALA A 209 9.21 3.59 -4.59
C ALA A 209 7.95 3.10 -3.86
N PRO A 210 7.23 2.11 -4.40
CA PRO A 210 6.11 1.52 -3.69
C PRO A 210 6.58 0.69 -2.47
N TRP A 211 5.67 0.40 -1.55
CA TRP A 211 5.96 -0.32 -0.30
C TRP A 211 6.56 -1.72 -0.50
N TYR A 212 6.33 -2.34 -1.65
CA TYR A 212 6.78 -3.70 -1.97
C TYR A 212 8.10 -3.77 -2.73
N ALA A 213 8.60 -2.65 -3.25
CA ALA A 213 9.89 -2.56 -3.92
C ALA A 213 11.00 -2.24 -2.91
N PRO A 214 12.28 -2.49 -3.26
CA PRO A 214 13.41 -1.96 -2.49
C PRO A 214 13.27 -0.46 -2.27
N GLY A 215 13.76 0.01 -1.13
CA GLY A 215 13.82 1.44 -0.85
C GLY A 215 14.90 2.16 -1.63
N VAL A 216 14.89 3.48 -1.47
CA VAL A 216 15.70 4.42 -2.25
C VAL A 216 16.64 5.24 -1.37
N ALA A 217 16.70 4.97 -0.05
CA ALA A 217 17.70 5.53 0.85
C ALA A 217 19.04 4.81 0.70
N SER A 218 19.67 4.97 -0.46
CA SER A 218 20.96 4.41 -0.85
C SER A 218 21.70 5.35 -1.78
N GLU A 219 23.01 5.16 -1.99
CA GLU A 219 23.78 6.01 -2.93
C GLU A 219 23.26 5.92 -4.37
N MET A 220 22.72 4.75 -4.76
CA MET A 220 22.14 4.49 -6.07
C MET A 220 20.80 3.80 -5.93
N ALA A 221 19.86 4.07 -6.83
CA ALA A 221 18.61 3.33 -6.94
C ALA A 221 18.26 3.04 -8.40
N ILE A 222 17.54 1.95 -8.62
CA ILE A 222 16.95 1.60 -9.91
C ILE A 222 15.45 1.68 -9.78
N VAL A 223 14.82 2.40 -10.69
CA VAL A 223 13.36 2.50 -10.79
C VAL A 223 12.92 2.35 -12.24
N PRO A 224 11.72 1.79 -12.48
CA PRO A 224 11.14 1.81 -13.80
C PRO A 224 10.81 3.25 -14.18
N GLU A 225 10.83 3.55 -15.47
CA GLU A 225 10.48 4.87 -16.01
C GLU A 225 9.13 5.42 -15.53
N SER A 226 8.19 4.53 -15.17
CA SER A 226 6.88 4.92 -14.66
C SER A 226 6.89 5.52 -13.26
N ARG A 227 8.03 5.54 -12.56
CA ARG A 227 8.19 5.93 -11.15
C ARG A 227 9.15 7.09 -10.91
N VAL A 228 9.59 7.73 -11.99
CA VAL A 228 10.55 8.82 -11.98
C VAL A 228 10.07 9.93 -12.90
N GLY A 229 10.31 11.17 -12.49
CA GLY A 229 10.05 12.36 -13.29
C GLY A 229 11.16 13.39 -13.09
N ARG A 230 11.15 14.46 -13.88
CA ARG A 230 12.06 15.60 -13.63
C ARG A 230 11.64 16.28 -12.34
N LYS A 231 12.61 16.61 -11.49
CA LYS A 231 12.29 17.36 -10.27
C LYS A 231 11.88 18.80 -10.61
N PRO A 232 11.14 19.51 -9.75
CA PRO A 232 10.89 20.93 -9.90
C PRO A 232 12.22 21.70 -10.03
N PHE A 233 12.30 22.67 -10.94
CA PHE A 233 13.55 23.39 -11.19
C PHE A 233 13.88 24.40 -10.08
N ILE A 234 12.86 24.84 -9.32
CA ILE A 234 13.03 25.81 -8.22
C ILE A 234 13.53 25.18 -6.91
N THR A 235 13.55 23.84 -6.80
CA THR A 235 13.90 23.15 -5.55
C THR A 235 15.25 22.45 -5.63
N GLY A 236 16.00 22.51 -4.52
CA GLY A 236 17.18 21.68 -4.31
C GLY A 236 16.79 20.21 -4.10
N PHE A 237 17.79 19.32 -4.03
CA PHE A 237 17.56 17.89 -3.88
C PHE A 237 16.79 17.54 -2.59
N GLU A 238 17.12 18.17 -1.46
CA GLU A 238 16.44 17.92 -0.17
C GLU A 238 14.94 18.25 -0.24
N GLY A 239 14.60 19.42 -0.80
CA GLY A 239 13.21 19.82 -1.02
C GLY A 239 12.51 18.90 -2.02
N ALA A 240 13.15 18.58 -3.14
CA ALA A 240 12.58 17.66 -4.12
C ALA A 240 12.34 16.26 -3.54
N ALA A 241 13.22 15.73 -2.69
CA ALA A 241 13.01 14.42 -2.07
C ALA A 241 11.81 14.39 -1.11
N SER A 242 11.33 15.55 -0.63
CA SER A 242 10.30 15.65 0.40
C SER A 242 8.88 15.34 -0.09
N LEU A 243 8.63 15.40 -1.40
CA LEU A 243 7.29 15.41 -2.01
C LEU A 243 6.85 14.14 -2.75
N PRO A 244 7.70 13.36 -3.45
CA PRO A 244 7.20 12.34 -4.38
C PRO A 244 6.24 11.33 -3.75
N TYR A 245 6.56 10.77 -2.59
CA TYR A 245 5.68 9.81 -1.93
C TYR A 245 4.46 10.48 -1.29
N SER A 246 4.70 11.46 -0.41
CA SER A 246 3.64 12.17 0.33
C SER A 246 2.66 12.89 -0.60
N GLY A 247 3.17 13.54 -1.64
CA GLY A 247 2.40 14.20 -2.68
C GLY A 247 1.62 13.20 -3.52
N SER A 248 2.20 12.07 -3.92
CA SER A 248 1.44 11.03 -4.64
C SER A 248 0.30 10.48 -3.80
N VAL A 249 0.52 10.23 -2.51
CA VAL A 249 -0.53 9.79 -1.58
C VAL A 249 -1.62 10.86 -1.46
N ALA A 250 -1.25 12.13 -1.29
CA ALA A 250 -2.20 13.24 -1.24
C ALA A 250 -3.03 13.36 -2.53
N MET A 251 -2.41 13.26 -3.70
CA MET A 251 -3.10 13.28 -4.99
C MET A 251 -4.06 12.09 -5.16
N GLY A 252 -3.67 10.90 -4.70
CA GLY A 252 -4.56 9.74 -4.64
C GLY A 252 -5.78 10.00 -3.75
N ALA A 253 -5.57 10.59 -2.58
CA ALA A 253 -6.62 10.93 -1.63
C ALA A 253 -7.58 12.00 -2.18
N LEU A 254 -7.05 13.06 -2.80
CA LEU A 254 -7.85 14.12 -3.44
C LEU A 254 -8.72 13.54 -4.57
N LYS A 255 -8.16 12.64 -5.38
CA LYS A 255 -8.92 11.93 -6.42
C LYS A 255 -10.05 11.08 -5.83
N GLN A 256 -9.79 10.34 -4.75
CA GLN A 256 -10.83 9.58 -4.03
C GLN A 256 -11.92 10.48 -3.43
N ALA A 257 -11.55 11.70 -3.06
CA ALA A 257 -12.43 12.74 -2.55
C ALA A 257 -13.22 13.47 -3.63
N GLU A 258 -12.93 13.23 -4.92
CA GLU A 258 -13.45 14.01 -6.05
C GLU A 258 -13.10 15.52 -5.93
N LEU A 259 -11.94 15.80 -5.33
CA LEU A 259 -11.40 17.14 -5.16
C LEU A 259 -10.30 17.43 -6.19
N GLY A 260 -10.37 18.62 -6.78
CA GLY A 260 -9.41 19.17 -7.74
C GLY A 260 -9.56 20.68 -7.84
N GLU A 261 -8.79 21.29 -8.74
CA GLU A 261 -8.77 22.75 -8.98
C GLU A 261 -10.17 23.36 -9.10
N ASP A 262 -11.04 22.74 -9.90
CA ASP A 262 -12.38 23.26 -10.20
C ASP A 262 -13.47 22.80 -9.23
N THR A 263 -13.19 21.84 -8.35
CA THR A 263 -14.22 21.22 -7.47
C THR A 263 -14.05 21.53 -5.99
N CYS A 264 -12.90 22.10 -5.59
CA CYS A 264 -12.62 22.47 -4.21
C CYS A 264 -13.27 23.79 -3.76
N ALA A 265 -13.61 24.68 -4.68
CA ALA A 265 -14.11 26.01 -4.34
C ALA A 265 -15.33 25.96 -3.42
N GLY A 266 -15.26 26.63 -2.26
CA GLY A 266 -16.33 26.68 -1.27
C GLY A 266 -16.52 25.41 -0.42
N LYS A 267 -15.70 24.37 -0.63
CA LYS A 267 -15.73 23.15 0.18
C LYS A 267 -15.08 23.38 1.55
N ARG A 268 -15.60 22.72 2.58
CA ARG A 268 -15.00 22.71 3.92
C ARG A 268 -14.28 21.39 4.14
N ILE A 269 -12.97 21.46 4.40
CA ILE A 269 -12.12 20.27 4.48
C ILE A 269 -11.45 20.23 5.84
N LEU A 270 -11.51 19.08 6.50
CA LEU A 270 -10.74 18.80 7.71
C LEU A 270 -9.53 17.93 7.35
N VAL A 271 -8.32 18.38 7.67
CA VAL A 271 -7.08 17.60 7.54
C VAL A 271 -6.59 17.22 8.94
N GLN A 272 -6.74 15.94 9.30
CA GLN A 272 -6.20 15.42 10.56
C GLN A 272 -4.68 15.21 10.45
N ASP A 273 -3.96 15.68 11.46
CA ASP A 273 -2.50 15.81 11.50
C ASP A 273 -1.96 16.55 10.26
N GLY A 274 -2.37 17.81 10.11
CA GLY A 274 -1.94 18.70 9.03
C GLY A 274 -0.42 18.92 8.98
N CYS A 275 0.32 18.59 10.03
CA CYS A 275 1.79 18.62 10.04
C CYS A 275 2.47 17.35 9.54
N SER A 276 1.73 16.31 9.20
CA SER A 276 2.30 15.19 8.45
C SER A 276 2.73 15.62 7.04
N PRO A 277 3.68 14.93 6.39
CA PRO A 277 4.04 15.19 4.99
C PRO A 277 2.84 15.26 4.05
N VAL A 278 1.88 14.33 4.20
CA VAL A 278 0.66 14.28 3.38
C VAL A 278 -0.27 15.45 3.74
N GLY A 279 -0.42 15.74 5.03
CA GLY A 279 -1.25 16.84 5.53
C GLY A 279 -0.77 18.21 5.04
N CYS A 280 0.54 18.43 4.98
CA CYS A 280 1.14 19.63 4.41
C CYS A 280 0.76 19.82 2.94
N VAL A 281 0.73 18.74 2.14
CA VAL A 281 0.34 18.81 0.72
C VAL A 281 -1.16 19.05 0.58
N LEU A 282 -1.99 18.30 1.31
CA LEU A 282 -3.46 18.44 1.28
C LEU A 282 -3.89 19.85 1.67
N THR A 283 -3.31 20.41 2.74
CA THR A 283 -3.63 21.76 3.23
C THR A 283 -3.35 22.81 2.15
N GLN A 284 -2.16 22.76 1.54
CA GLN A 284 -1.76 23.74 0.53
C GLN A 284 -2.63 23.66 -0.73
N LEU A 285 -2.77 22.47 -1.31
CA LEU A 285 -3.49 22.32 -2.58
C LEU A 285 -4.97 22.67 -2.42
N THR A 286 -5.63 22.11 -1.40
CA THR A 286 -7.06 22.38 -1.20
C THR A 286 -7.33 23.85 -0.89
N LYS A 287 -6.44 24.52 -0.14
CA LYS A 287 -6.54 25.96 0.10
C LYS A 287 -6.38 26.75 -1.20
N LYS A 288 -5.36 26.44 -2.01
CA LYS A 288 -5.11 27.11 -3.29
C LYS A 288 -6.27 26.93 -4.27
N TRP A 289 -6.96 25.80 -4.20
CA TRP A 289 -8.16 25.50 -5.00
C TRP A 289 -9.46 26.07 -4.40
N GLY A 290 -9.37 26.92 -3.36
CA GLY A 290 -10.51 27.69 -2.85
C GLY A 290 -11.36 27.00 -1.80
N ALA A 291 -10.87 25.92 -1.18
CA ALA A 291 -11.52 25.33 0.00
C ALA A 291 -11.23 26.14 1.28
N THR A 292 -12.12 26.02 2.26
CA THR A 292 -11.86 26.41 3.64
C THR A 292 -11.26 25.22 4.38
N VAL A 293 -10.03 25.37 4.86
CA VAL A 293 -9.27 24.26 5.43
C VAL A 293 -9.17 24.39 6.94
N THR A 294 -9.70 23.41 7.67
CA THR A 294 -9.43 23.19 9.09
C THR A 294 -8.39 22.10 9.21
N ALA A 295 -7.33 22.31 9.99
CA ALA A 295 -6.31 21.30 10.23
C ALA A 295 -6.21 20.96 11.72
N THR A 296 -5.97 19.71 12.07
CA THR A 296 -5.52 19.35 13.42
C THR A 296 -3.99 19.26 13.43
N CYS A 297 -3.32 19.78 14.45
CA CYS A 297 -1.86 19.64 14.58
C CYS A 297 -1.39 19.87 16.03
N TYR A 298 -0.12 19.56 16.31
CA TYR A 298 0.50 19.90 17.59
C TYR A 298 0.75 21.41 17.69
N VAL A 299 0.77 21.94 18.93
CA VAL A 299 0.91 23.38 19.22
C VAL A 299 2.11 24.02 18.50
N ARG A 300 3.26 23.34 18.49
CA ARG A 300 4.49 23.80 17.81
C ARG A 300 4.33 24.00 16.30
N SER A 301 3.40 23.27 15.68
CA SER A 301 3.21 23.24 14.23
C SER A 301 2.21 24.28 13.75
N VAL A 302 1.46 24.92 14.66
CA VAL A 302 0.40 25.90 14.33
C VAL A 302 0.90 27.01 13.40
N PRO A 303 2.05 27.68 13.64
CA PRO A 303 2.52 28.75 12.76
C PRO A 303 2.78 28.26 11.34
N VAL A 304 3.38 27.06 11.22
CA VAL A 304 3.69 26.44 9.92
C VAL A 304 2.40 26.11 9.19
N ILE A 305 1.45 25.42 9.84
CA ILE A 305 0.21 24.98 9.20
C ILE A 305 -0.69 26.15 8.77
N ARG A 306 -0.70 27.25 9.54
CA ARG A 306 -1.36 28.48 9.09
C ARG A 306 -0.66 29.11 7.89
N ALA A 307 0.68 29.14 7.87
CA ALA A 307 1.44 29.63 6.72
C ALA A 307 1.20 28.78 5.45
N LEU A 308 0.96 27.48 5.62
CA LEU A 308 0.60 26.56 4.54
C LEU A 308 -0.86 26.72 4.05
N GLY A 309 -1.69 27.50 4.76
CA GLY A 309 -3.02 27.88 4.28
C GLY A 309 -4.21 27.38 5.10
N ALA A 310 -4.00 26.76 6.27
CA ALA A 310 -5.11 26.41 7.14
C ALA A 310 -5.83 27.67 7.67
N ASP A 311 -7.14 27.75 7.42
CA ASP A 311 -8.01 28.83 7.90
C ASP A 311 -8.28 28.71 9.40
N ASP A 312 -8.40 27.48 9.88
CA ASP A 312 -8.60 27.16 11.29
C ASP A 312 -7.73 25.99 11.72
N VAL A 313 -7.30 26.00 12.98
CA VAL A 313 -6.41 25.00 13.54
C VAL A 313 -6.95 24.50 14.87
N ILE A 314 -7.09 23.18 14.97
CA ILE A 314 -7.44 22.48 16.20
C ILE A 314 -6.17 21.88 16.77
N THR A 315 -5.70 22.42 17.90
CA THR A 315 -4.49 21.91 18.54
C THR A 315 -4.76 20.58 19.23
N LEU A 316 -3.95 19.57 18.92
CA LEU A 316 -3.85 18.35 19.70
C LEU A 316 -3.02 18.71 20.96
N ARG A 317 -3.65 18.70 22.14
CA ARG A 317 -2.90 18.84 23.40
C ARG A 317 -2.14 17.53 23.65
N GLY A 318 -0.83 17.58 23.52
CA GLY A 318 0.05 16.69 24.28
C GLY A 318 0.26 17.32 25.64
N GLU A 319 -0.51 16.93 26.65
CA GLU A 319 0.01 17.10 28.02
C GLU A 319 1.12 16.06 28.17
N SER A 320 2.37 16.52 28.24
CA SER A 320 3.40 15.72 28.89
C SER A 320 3.09 15.79 30.38
N PRO A 321 2.80 14.68 31.08
CA PRO A 321 3.11 14.63 32.49
C PRO A 321 4.63 14.75 32.56
N SER A 322 5.12 15.85 33.10
CA SER A 322 6.42 15.84 33.74
C SER A 322 6.33 14.83 34.88
N ASP A 323 6.59 13.57 34.59
CA ASP A 323 7.11 12.53 35.47
C ASP A 323 7.00 11.19 34.75
N GLY A 324 8.15 10.55 34.54
CA GLY A 324 8.23 9.28 33.83
C GLY A 324 7.51 8.18 34.59
N LEU A 325 6.26 7.89 34.22
CA LEU A 325 5.61 6.64 34.59
C LEU A 325 4.42 6.31 33.67
N PHE A 326 4.56 5.16 33.00
CA PHE A 326 3.54 4.34 32.32
C PHE A 326 3.01 4.73 30.92
N LEU A 327 3.41 3.86 29.98
CA LEU A 327 2.75 3.43 28.75
C LEU A 327 1.21 3.65 28.69
N SER A 328 0.81 4.48 27.71
CA SER A 328 -0.02 4.08 26.56
C SER A 328 -1.55 3.94 26.64
N THR A 329 -2.29 4.78 27.38
CA THR A 329 -3.78 4.76 27.26
C THR A 329 -4.48 6.11 27.13
N ASP A 330 -3.83 7.25 27.40
CA ASP A 330 -4.56 8.53 27.51
C ASP A 330 -4.43 9.48 26.32
N SER A 331 -3.32 9.44 25.56
CA SER A 331 -3.10 10.43 24.48
C SER A 331 -4.18 10.38 23.39
N SER A 332 -4.60 9.19 22.96
CA SER A 332 -5.62 9.04 21.92
C SER A 332 -7.03 9.42 22.36
N LEU A 333 -7.36 9.21 23.65
CA LEU A 333 -8.61 9.66 24.24
C LEU A 333 -8.62 11.18 24.38
N VAL A 334 -7.50 11.79 24.76
CA VAL A 334 -7.32 13.24 24.81
C VAL A 334 -7.45 13.85 23.41
N GLU A 335 -6.84 13.26 22.38
CA GLU A 335 -7.02 13.69 20.99
C GLU A 335 -8.47 13.62 20.54
N LYS A 336 -9.15 12.49 20.78
CA LYS A 336 -10.58 12.33 20.46
C LYS A 336 -11.41 13.38 21.17
N PHE A 337 -11.17 13.59 22.47
CA PHE A 337 -11.89 14.55 23.29
C PHE A 337 -11.70 15.97 22.74
N ASN A 338 -10.44 16.39 22.52
CA ASN A 338 -10.10 17.69 21.95
C ASN A 338 -10.78 17.90 20.60
N LEU A 339 -10.70 16.93 19.69
CA LEU A 339 -11.34 17.02 18.38
C LEU A 339 -12.86 17.11 18.51
N SER A 340 -13.49 16.22 19.28
CA SER A 340 -14.94 16.19 19.43
C SER A 340 -15.49 17.47 20.07
N HIS A 341 -14.79 18.01 21.07
CA HIS A 341 -15.12 19.27 21.75
C HIS A 341 -14.94 20.46 20.80
N ALA A 342 -13.78 20.54 20.14
CA ALA A 342 -13.47 21.61 19.19
C ALA A 342 -14.50 21.69 18.05
N LEU A 343 -14.93 20.53 17.53
CA LEU A 343 -15.95 20.45 16.48
C LEU A 343 -17.35 20.80 17.02
N ALA A 344 -17.68 20.41 18.24
CA ALA A 344 -18.97 20.77 18.87
C ALA A 344 -19.09 22.28 19.07
N THR A 345 -18.02 22.96 19.49
CA THR A 345 -18.01 24.41 19.69
C THR A 345 -18.14 25.21 18.40
N ARG A 346 -17.65 24.65 17.28
CA ARG A 346 -17.61 25.35 15.99
C ARG A 346 -18.89 25.22 15.17
N GLU A 347 -19.68 24.18 15.42
CA GLU A 347 -20.86 23.83 14.61
C GLU A 347 -20.55 23.74 13.10
N VAL A 348 -19.30 23.38 12.75
CA VAL A 348 -18.85 23.25 11.36
C VAL A 348 -19.13 21.84 10.86
N ILE A 349 -19.61 21.77 9.62
CA ILE A 349 -19.84 20.53 8.88
C ILE A 349 -18.87 20.48 7.71
N PHE A 350 -18.16 19.38 7.51
CA PHE A 350 -17.17 19.23 6.45
C PHE A 350 -17.75 18.47 5.25
N ASP A 351 -17.27 18.80 4.07
CA ASP A 351 -17.48 18.01 2.86
C ASP A 351 -16.56 16.79 2.85
N VAL A 352 -15.31 16.97 3.28
CA VAL A 352 -14.30 15.90 3.29
C VAL A 352 -13.47 15.98 4.56
N ILE A 353 -13.18 14.82 5.15
CA ILE A 353 -12.26 14.66 6.28
C ILE A 353 -11.13 13.72 5.85
N PHE A 354 -9.90 14.20 5.86
CA PHE A 354 -8.70 13.42 5.61
C PHE A 354 -8.04 12.99 6.91
N PHE A 355 -7.71 11.71 7.01
CA PHE A 355 -6.83 11.18 8.06
C PHE A 355 -5.46 10.87 7.48
N THR A 356 -4.45 11.51 8.05
CA THR A 356 -3.06 11.31 7.63
C THR A 356 -2.27 10.41 8.57
N THR A 357 -2.84 10.10 9.73
CA THR A 357 -2.26 9.17 10.68
C THR A 357 -3.31 8.21 11.21
N PRO A 358 -2.90 6.98 11.59
CA PRO A 358 -3.80 6.07 12.27
C PRO A 358 -4.27 6.68 13.58
N VAL A 359 -5.55 6.54 13.86
CA VAL A 359 -6.16 6.87 15.16
C VAL A 359 -6.66 5.59 15.80
N THR A 360 -6.57 5.48 17.12
CA THR A 360 -6.99 4.27 17.85
C THR A 360 -8.46 4.30 18.25
N TYR A 361 -9.14 5.43 18.07
CA TYR A 361 -10.55 5.59 18.43
C TYR A 361 -11.49 5.43 17.24
N ASP A 362 -12.73 5.05 17.54
CA ASP A 362 -13.80 4.95 16.55
C ASP A 362 -14.15 6.33 15.96
N LYS A 363 -14.09 6.42 14.63
CA LYS A 363 -14.37 7.63 13.83
C LYS A 363 -15.87 7.87 13.62
N ASN A 364 -16.76 6.97 14.06
CA ASN A 364 -18.20 7.07 13.80
C ASN A 364 -18.84 8.39 14.26
N PHE A 365 -18.31 9.01 15.33
CA PHE A 365 -18.83 10.31 15.79
C PHE A 365 -18.61 11.44 14.79
N LEU A 366 -17.69 11.30 13.83
CA LEU A 366 -17.38 12.33 12.83
C LEU A 366 -18.44 12.42 11.73
N TYR A 367 -19.25 11.39 11.54
CA TYR A 367 -20.36 11.43 10.58
C TYR A 367 -21.40 12.51 10.90
N LYS A 368 -21.52 12.93 12.17
CA LYS A 368 -22.40 14.05 12.54
C LYS A 368 -21.86 15.42 12.10
N TYR A 369 -20.57 15.49 11.74
CA TYR A 369 -19.90 16.68 11.23
C TYR A 369 -19.61 16.57 9.73
N LEU A 370 -20.29 15.68 8.99
CA LEU A 370 -20.20 15.57 7.53
C LEU A 370 -21.48 16.05 6.84
N THR A 371 -21.33 16.65 5.66
CA THR A 371 -22.47 16.99 4.80
C THR A 371 -23.16 15.73 4.30
N SER A 372 -24.38 15.88 3.75
CA SER A 372 -25.03 14.78 3.04
C SER A 372 -24.20 14.40 1.81
N GLY A 373 -23.59 13.21 1.85
CA GLY A 373 -22.63 12.76 0.83
C GLY A 373 -21.16 13.08 1.12
N GLY A 374 -20.86 13.67 2.28
CA GLY A 374 -19.49 13.91 2.71
C GLY A 374 -18.70 12.62 2.92
N ARG A 375 -17.36 12.71 2.80
CA ARG A 375 -16.47 11.53 2.79
C ARG A 375 -15.39 11.61 3.86
N ILE A 376 -15.03 10.45 4.42
CA ILE A 376 -13.82 10.27 5.23
C ILE A 376 -12.83 9.46 4.41
N ILE A 377 -11.59 9.96 4.31
CA ILE A 377 -10.54 9.35 3.50
C ILE A 377 -9.30 9.14 4.37
N ASP A 378 -8.87 7.90 4.43
CA ASP A 378 -7.65 7.50 5.12
C ASP A 378 -6.49 7.47 4.12
N THR A 379 -5.41 8.15 4.46
CA THR A 379 -4.20 8.27 3.62
C THR A 379 -3.00 7.51 4.19
N TYR A 380 -3.12 6.99 5.42
CA TYR A 380 -2.15 6.10 6.02
C TYR A 380 -2.38 4.66 5.57
N GLU A 381 -1.34 3.84 5.60
CA GLU A 381 -1.44 2.46 5.13
C GLU A 381 -2.23 1.58 6.12
N VAL A 382 -3.15 0.77 5.62
CA VAL A 382 -3.91 -0.17 6.46
C VAL A 382 -3.04 -1.40 6.76
N PRO A 383 -3.06 -1.95 8.00
CA PRO A 383 -2.39 -3.22 8.29
C PRO A 383 -2.75 -4.31 7.28
N LEU A 384 -1.73 -5.00 6.74
CA LEU A 384 -1.92 -6.06 5.76
C LEU A 384 -2.19 -7.39 6.46
N MET A 385 -3.45 -7.84 6.46
CA MET A 385 -3.86 -9.13 7.03
C MET A 385 -3.06 -10.32 6.49
N THR A 386 -2.46 -10.18 5.30
CA THR A 386 -1.61 -11.21 4.69
C THR A 386 -0.37 -11.54 5.50
N ASP A 387 0.10 -10.62 6.35
CA ASP A 387 1.27 -10.88 7.20
C ASP A 387 0.95 -11.91 8.29
N ASP A 388 -0.30 -11.94 8.76
CA ASP A 388 -0.80 -12.86 9.79
C ASP A 388 -1.25 -14.22 9.23
N PHE A 389 -1.21 -14.42 7.91
CA PHE A 389 -1.66 -15.68 7.31
C PHE A 389 -0.80 -16.86 7.78
N GLY A 390 -1.46 -17.92 8.23
CA GLY A 390 -0.85 -19.23 8.47
C GLY A 390 -0.45 -19.93 7.16
N PHE A 391 0.09 -21.14 7.25
CA PHE A 391 0.61 -21.90 6.11
C PHE A 391 -0.38 -22.01 4.94
N LEU A 392 -1.62 -22.43 5.21
CA LEU A 392 -2.66 -22.58 4.17
C LEU A 392 -3.03 -21.24 3.52
N GLY A 393 -3.15 -20.17 4.31
CA GLY A 393 -3.41 -18.83 3.79
C GLY A 393 -2.29 -18.33 2.88
N ARG A 394 -1.03 -18.60 3.23
CA ARG A 394 0.14 -18.26 2.40
C ARG A 394 0.19 -19.06 1.10
N MET A 395 -0.23 -20.33 1.11
CA MET A 395 -0.36 -21.13 -0.12
C MET A 395 -1.41 -20.53 -1.06
N ALA A 396 -2.60 -20.21 -0.54
CA ALA A 396 -3.65 -19.58 -1.32
C ALA A 396 -3.21 -18.22 -1.88
N LEU A 397 -2.52 -17.42 -1.06
CA LEU A 397 -1.96 -16.14 -1.47
C LEU A 397 -0.92 -16.28 -2.58
N SER A 398 -0.02 -17.27 -2.48
CA SER A 398 0.97 -17.57 -3.52
C SER A 398 0.33 -17.95 -4.85
N TRP A 399 -0.74 -18.76 -4.82
CA TRP A 399 -1.56 -19.07 -5.99
C TRP A 399 -2.19 -17.81 -6.59
N PHE A 400 -2.78 -16.96 -5.77
CA PHE A 400 -3.37 -15.69 -6.21
C PHE A 400 -2.34 -14.75 -6.86
N VAL A 401 -1.17 -14.58 -6.23
CA VAL A 401 -0.06 -13.77 -6.76
C VAL A 401 0.40 -14.30 -8.11
N THR A 402 0.55 -15.61 -8.23
CA THR A 402 0.97 -16.27 -9.48
C THR A 402 -0.05 -16.07 -10.58
N LEU A 403 -1.35 -16.27 -10.28
CA LEU A 403 -2.43 -16.06 -11.22
C LEU A 403 -2.50 -14.60 -11.69
N ARG A 404 -2.38 -13.64 -10.76
CA ARG A 404 -2.40 -12.20 -11.09
C ARG A 404 -1.21 -11.81 -11.97
N ARG A 405 -0.02 -12.36 -11.73
CA ARG A 405 1.15 -12.18 -12.60
C ARG A 405 0.92 -12.75 -13.99
N LEU A 406 0.34 -13.95 -14.08
CA LEU A 406 0.01 -14.59 -15.35
C LEU A 406 -0.99 -13.76 -16.16
N VAL A 407 -2.06 -13.28 -15.51
CA VAL A 407 -3.05 -12.38 -16.14
C VAL A 407 -2.37 -11.09 -16.63
N GLY A 408 -1.53 -10.48 -15.80
CA GLY A 408 -0.79 -9.27 -16.18
C GLY A 408 0.15 -9.49 -17.36
N TRP A 409 0.82 -10.65 -17.42
CA TRP A 409 1.65 -11.03 -18.56
C TRP A 409 0.82 -11.20 -19.84
N VAL A 410 -0.32 -11.89 -19.77
CA VAL A 410 -1.24 -12.06 -20.91
C VAL A 410 -1.76 -10.71 -21.42
N LEU A 411 -2.12 -9.81 -20.50
CA LEU A 411 -2.65 -8.48 -20.83
C LEU A 411 -1.55 -7.44 -21.12
N ARG A 412 -0.26 -7.80 -21.05
CA ARG A 412 0.88 -6.89 -21.14
C ARG A 412 0.78 -5.70 -20.17
N SER A 413 0.16 -5.92 -19.01
CA SER A 413 -0.05 -4.93 -17.96
C SER A 413 0.45 -5.54 -16.65
N PRO A 414 1.71 -5.28 -16.26
CA PRO A 414 2.27 -5.86 -15.05
C PRO A 414 1.45 -5.40 -13.83
N PRO A 415 1.19 -6.31 -12.87
CA PRO A 415 0.36 -5.97 -11.73
C PRO A 415 1.06 -4.96 -10.84
N ASP A 416 0.40 -3.83 -10.60
CA ASP A 416 0.79 -2.90 -9.54
C ASP A 416 0.10 -3.28 -8.22
N TRP A 417 0.88 -3.22 -7.14
CA TRP A 417 0.45 -3.50 -5.76
C TRP A 417 0.48 -2.24 -4.88
N GLY A 418 0.92 -1.10 -5.41
CA GLY A 418 1.13 0.16 -4.69
C GLY A 418 0.07 1.23 -5.01
N GLY A 419 -0.76 0.97 -6.01
CA GLY A 419 -1.82 1.87 -6.45
C GLY A 419 -1.38 2.84 -7.55
N PRO A 420 -2.34 3.33 -8.36
CA PRO A 420 -2.04 4.08 -9.59
C PRO A 420 -1.46 5.48 -9.36
N HIS A 421 -1.54 6.00 -8.14
CA HIS A 421 -1.10 7.36 -7.78
C HIS A 421 0.42 7.47 -7.64
N LEU A 422 1.12 6.35 -7.46
CA LEU A 422 2.57 6.31 -7.38
C LEU A 422 3.17 6.22 -8.80
N CYS A 423 2.96 7.21 -9.66
CA CYS A 423 3.47 7.18 -11.03
C CYS A 423 4.02 8.54 -11.50
N HIS A 424 4.82 8.52 -12.57
CA HIS A 424 5.45 9.69 -13.17
C HIS A 424 4.43 10.79 -13.53
N LEU A 425 3.22 10.44 -14.00
CA LEU A 425 2.18 11.44 -14.29
C LEU A 425 1.80 12.26 -13.06
N THR A 426 1.69 11.61 -11.90
CA THR A 426 1.43 12.31 -10.63
C THR A 426 2.63 13.14 -10.20
N LEU A 427 3.85 12.65 -10.43
CA LEU A 427 5.06 13.43 -10.19
C LEU A 427 5.09 14.67 -11.09
N ASP A 428 4.79 14.57 -12.37
CA ASP A 428 4.79 15.70 -13.30
C ASP A 428 3.75 16.76 -12.89
N GLN A 429 2.56 16.34 -12.44
CA GLN A 429 1.55 17.25 -11.88
C GLN A 429 2.07 17.97 -10.63
N LEU A 430 2.68 17.24 -9.68
CA LEU A 430 3.27 17.84 -8.49
C LEU A 430 4.41 18.79 -8.84
N ALA A 431 5.22 18.48 -9.87
CA ALA A 431 6.26 19.36 -10.35
C ALA A 431 5.69 20.67 -10.88
N GLY A 432 4.59 20.59 -11.65
CA GLY A 432 3.82 21.75 -12.10
C GLY A 432 3.41 22.65 -10.94
N TYR A 433 2.71 22.10 -9.94
CA TYR A 433 2.26 22.86 -8.78
C TYR A 433 3.41 23.51 -7.99
N VAL A 434 4.55 22.83 -7.87
CA VAL A 434 5.72 23.42 -7.21
C VAL A 434 6.29 24.56 -8.03
N ASN A 435 6.52 24.35 -9.33
CA ASN A 435 7.08 25.36 -10.23
C ASN A 435 6.19 26.61 -10.35
N GLU A 436 4.86 26.45 -10.29
CA GLU A 436 3.88 27.54 -10.29
C GLU A 436 3.73 28.23 -8.92
N GLY A 437 4.38 27.73 -7.87
CA GLY A 437 4.29 28.26 -6.52
C GLY A 437 2.95 27.97 -5.81
N LEU A 438 2.18 27.01 -6.32
CA LEU A 438 0.96 26.51 -5.67
C LEU A 438 1.30 25.57 -4.51
N LEU A 439 2.40 24.82 -4.61
CA LEU A 439 2.85 23.86 -3.61
C LEU A 439 4.29 24.14 -3.18
N GLN A 440 4.53 24.24 -1.87
CA GLN A 440 5.86 24.38 -1.29
C GLN A 440 6.34 23.06 -0.69
N THR A 441 7.65 22.80 -0.80
CA THR A 441 8.30 21.67 -0.13
C THR A 441 8.46 21.96 1.35
N VAL A 442 8.07 21.03 2.22
CA VAL A 442 8.20 21.15 3.67
C VAL A 442 9.18 20.10 4.18
N VAL A 443 10.40 20.55 4.49
CA VAL A 443 11.47 19.73 5.08
C VAL A 443 11.67 20.18 6.51
N ASP A 444 11.55 19.25 7.46
CA ASP A 444 11.75 19.55 8.88
C ASP A 444 13.23 19.50 9.25
N GLN A 445 13.85 18.35 8.98
CA GLN A 445 15.21 18.03 9.35
C GLN A 445 15.90 17.24 8.27
N VAL A 446 17.20 17.50 8.14
CA VAL A 446 18.10 16.82 7.21
C VAL A 446 19.17 16.11 8.04
N PHE A 447 19.25 14.80 7.90
CA PHE A 447 20.18 13.91 8.58
C PHE A 447 21.28 13.45 7.63
N THR A 448 22.41 13.02 8.21
CA THR A 448 23.42 12.26 7.47
C THR A 448 23.09 10.77 7.51
N PRO A 449 23.67 9.94 6.62
CA PRO A 449 23.37 8.51 6.61
C PRO A 449 23.75 7.78 7.91
N GLU A 450 24.74 8.29 8.65
CA GLU A 450 25.15 7.78 9.97
C GLU A 450 24.06 7.97 11.03
N ASP A 451 23.17 8.96 10.85
CA ASP A 451 22.10 9.31 11.77
C ASP A 451 20.76 8.68 11.40
N ALA A 452 20.78 7.62 10.59
CA ALA A 452 19.59 6.94 10.09
C ALA A 452 18.57 6.57 11.18
N GLN A 453 19.02 6.04 12.32
CA GLN A 453 18.13 5.67 13.42
C GLN A 453 17.41 6.89 14.00
N ARG A 454 18.14 8.00 14.22
CA ARG A 454 17.54 9.26 14.69
C ARG A 454 16.55 9.83 13.69
N ALA A 455 16.80 9.66 12.38
CA ALA A 455 15.86 10.05 11.34
C ALA A 455 14.55 9.24 11.40
N ILE A 456 14.64 7.92 11.65
CA ILE A 456 13.47 7.05 11.84
C ILE A 456 12.71 7.36 13.14
N GLU A 457 13.41 7.72 14.22
CA GLU A 457 12.74 8.17 15.46
C GLU A 457 12.04 9.51 15.24
N HIS A 458 12.66 10.42 14.47
CA HIS A 458 12.11 11.74 14.19
C HIS A 458 10.78 11.67 13.43
N ILE A 459 10.65 10.83 12.39
CA ILE A 459 9.39 10.70 11.62
C ILE A 459 8.17 10.25 12.44
N CYS A 460 8.40 9.57 13.57
CA CYS A 460 7.37 9.10 14.48
C CYS A 460 7.12 10.05 15.65
N SER A 461 7.91 11.12 15.76
CA SER A 461 7.78 12.09 16.84
C SER A 461 6.63 13.07 16.60
N GLU A 462 5.96 13.48 17.68
CA GLU A 462 5.06 14.65 17.70
C GLU A 462 5.79 15.96 17.32
N LYS A 463 7.12 15.88 17.31
CA LYS A 463 8.05 16.93 16.88
C LYS A 463 8.39 16.89 15.39
N ALA A 464 7.76 16.08 14.55
CA ALA A 464 7.96 16.15 13.11
C ALA A 464 7.01 17.15 12.44
N ILE A 465 7.51 17.97 11.50
CA ILE A 465 6.68 18.84 10.65
C ILE A 465 7.08 18.67 9.17
N GLY A 466 6.24 18.00 8.39
CA GLY A 466 6.56 17.65 7.02
C GLY A 466 7.57 16.51 6.96
N SER A 467 8.49 16.55 5.99
CA SER A 467 9.33 15.41 5.65
C SER A 467 10.68 15.41 6.35
N THR A 468 11.15 14.20 6.67
CA THR A 468 12.49 13.94 7.19
C THR A 468 13.38 13.43 6.09
N ILE A 469 14.53 14.06 5.89
CA ILE A 469 15.43 13.80 4.76
C ILE A 469 16.75 13.24 5.25
N VAL A 470 17.33 12.30 4.50
CA VAL A 470 18.74 11.93 4.56
C VAL A 470 19.43 12.36 3.27
N THR A 471 20.66 12.88 3.39
CA THR A 471 21.47 13.27 2.23
C THR A 471 22.67 12.37 2.04
N PHE A 472 22.89 11.96 0.79
CA PHE A 472 24.08 11.23 0.37
C PHE A 472 24.99 12.25 -0.33
N ARG A 473 25.74 13.01 0.48
CA ARG A 473 26.72 13.96 -0.04
C ARG A 473 27.97 13.20 -0.46
N ASP A 474 28.47 13.46 -1.67
CA ASP A 474 29.82 13.07 -2.02
C ASP A 474 30.77 13.84 -1.10
N GLY A 475 31.63 13.12 -0.36
CA GLY A 475 32.67 13.77 0.44
C GLY A 475 33.48 14.70 -0.46
N LYS A 476 33.59 15.97 -0.07
CA LYS A 476 34.55 16.89 -0.67
C LYS A 476 35.97 16.47 -0.32
#